data_AF-M6WTQ9-F1
#
_entry.id   AF-M6WTQ9-F1
#
_cell.length_a   1.000
_cell.length_b   1.000
_cell.length_c   1.000
_cell.angle_alpha   90.00
_cell.angle_beta   90.00
_cell.angle_gamma   90.00
#
_symmetry.space_group_name_H-M   'P 1'
#
loop_
_entity.id
_entity.type
_entity.pdbx_description
1 polymer ?
#
loop_
_entity_poly.entity_id
_entity_poly.type
_entity_poly.pdbx_seq_one_letter_code
_entity_poly.pdbx_strand_id
1 'polypeptide(L)'
;MSGFLVYDLKQNPEDFRVEEILCPGFIQKSGKWTIFRLHKSGWNTLDALLKISKESKVSISEIGYAGKKDRHANTSQYLSCQRPLKIPKEFANVLQLEKIGFSEKSLSPEANAGNRFVLILRNLLEKEIESVRNNFEKIGKNGFINYYDSQRFSRFHPEFRLPIFSYLKGDAETCLKLILTDPYAGEKKQARDRKKKIQVAWGNWSQCKKWSNNKLENKIFFNLSREKNPTQKMYSTLILQFPEEELLMLISSMQSLIWNEFVSELLVSEGCSGVRIKTKTGFLFFLENHP
;
A
#
# COMPACT_ATOMS: atom_id res chain seq x y z
N MET A 1 -6.40 -10.36 -31.86
CA MET A 1 -5.43 -9.47 -31.18
C MET A 1 -6.16 -8.77 -30.05
N SER A 2 -5.99 -9.22 -28.81
CA SER A 2 -6.48 -8.50 -27.64
C SER A 2 -5.63 -7.24 -27.47
N GLY A 3 -6.04 -6.17 -28.14
CA GLY A 3 -5.53 -4.83 -27.82
C GLY A 3 -5.83 -4.56 -26.35
N PHE A 4 -4.85 -4.02 -25.62
CA PHE A 4 -5.11 -3.51 -24.28
C PHE A 4 -6.24 -2.48 -24.37
N LEU A 5 -7.23 -2.59 -23.48
CA LEU A 5 -8.32 -1.62 -23.37
C LEU A 5 -7.75 -0.22 -23.24
N VAL A 6 -8.23 0.71 -24.07
CA VAL A 6 -7.85 2.12 -23.97
C VAL A 6 -8.93 2.83 -23.17
N TYR A 7 -8.57 3.24 -21.96
CA TYR A 7 -9.47 3.95 -21.05
C TYR A 7 -8.67 4.84 -20.11
N ASP A 8 -9.38 5.82 -19.56
CA ASP A 8 -8.89 6.67 -18.50
C ASP A 8 -9.63 6.36 -17.19
N LEU A 9 -8.88 6.19 -16.11
CA LEU A 9 -9.38 5.95 -14.75
C LEU A 9 -8.87 7.04 -13.81
N LYS A 10 -9.63 7.33 -12.73
CA LYS A 10 -9.26 8.31 -11.70
C LYS A 10 -8.97 9.71 -12.29
N GLN A 11 -9.71 10.13 -13.33
CA GLN A 11 -9.55 11.47 -13.91
C GLN A 11 -10.08 12.53 -12.96
N ASN A 12 -11.24 12.26 -12.36
CA ASN A 12 -11.81 13.07 -11.30
C ASN A 12 -12.00 12.25 -10.00
N PRO A 13 -12.07 12.90 -8.81
CA PRO A 13 -12.30 12.19 -7.54
C PRO A 13 -13.56 11.32 -7.53
N GLU A 14 -14.62 11.73 -8.25
CA GLU A 14 -15.87 10.99 -8.35
C GLU A 14 -15.80 9.71 -9.19
N ASP A 15 -14.76 9.55 -10.02
CA ASP A 15 -14.55 8.37 -10.87
C ASP A 15 -14.08 7.16 -10.07
N PHE A 16 -13.60 7.38 -8.85
CA PHE A 16 -13.10 6.32 -7.98
C PHE A 16 -13.64 6.53 -6.58
N ARG A 17 -14.73 5.82 -6.29
CA ARG A 17 -15.38 5.87 -4.97
C ARG A 17 -15.10 4.60 -4.20
N VAL A 18 -14.76 4.77 -2.94
CA VAL A 18 -14.50 3.65 -2.02
C VAL A 18 -15.36 3.84 -0.78
N GLU A 19 -16.26 2.91 -0.52
CA GLU A 19 -17.03 2.85 0.72
C GLU A 19 -16.56 1.66 1.55
N GLU A 20 -16.12 1.92 2.77
CA GLU A 20 -15.80 0.88 3.74
C GLU A 20 -17.06 0.14 4.17
N ILE A 21 -16.95 -1.18 4.33
CA ILE A 21 -18.00 -2.03 4.86
C ILE A 21 -17.47 -2.61 6.17
N LEU A 22 -18.17 -2.33 7.27
CA LEU A 22 -17.82 -2.94 8.57
C LEU A 22 -18.41 -4.34 8.68
N CYS A 23 -17.79 -5.16 9.54
CA CYS A 23 -18.33 -6.43 9.96
C CYS A 23 -19.78 -6.28 10.46
N PRO A 24 -20.69 -7.20 10.12
CA PRO A 24 -22.07 -7.16 10.59
C PRO A 24 -22.16 -7.02 12.12
N GLY A 25 -23.08 -6.18 12.59
CA GLY A 25 -23.30 -5.96 14.03
C GLY A 25 -22.27 -5.04 14.72
N PHE A 26 -21.28 -4.51 14.00
CA PHE A 26 -20.32 -3.59 14.61
C PHE A 26 -20.98 -2.27 15.06
N ILE A 27 -21.86 -1.71 14.24
CA ILE A 27 -22.64 -0.51 14.58
C ILE A 27 -23.90 -0.93 15.32
N GLN A 28 -24.10 -0.33 16.49
CA GLN A 28 -25.18 -0.62 17.43
C GLN A 28 -25.90 0.67 17.84
N LYS A 29 -27.06 0.52 18.49
CA LYS A 29 -27.86 1.65 19.00
C LYS A 29 -27.26 2.32 20.24
N SER A 30 -26.43 1.60 20.98
CA SER A 30 -25.72 2.06 22.19
C SER A 30 -24.32 1.46 22.23
N GLY A 31 -23.46 2.04 23.05
CA GLY A 31 -22.11 1.54 23.26
C GLY A 31 -21.17 2.64 23.74
N LYS A 32 -20.01 2.24 24.26
CA LYS A 32 -19.01 3.16 24.80
C LYS A 32 -18.41 4.09 23.74
N TRP A 33 -18.30 3.62 22.51
CA TRP A 33 -17.67 4.36 21.41
C TRP A 33 -18.73 4.91 20.49
N THR A 34 -18.65 6.19 20.15
CA THR A 34 -19.47 6.77 19.08
C THR A 34 -18.82 6.45 17.74
N ILE A 35 -19.62 5.95 16.80
CA ILE A 35 -19.18 5.70 15.43
C ILE A 35 -19.58 6.88 14.55
N PHE A 36 -18.60 7.33 13.76
CA PHE A 36 -18.77 8.36 12.77
C PHE A 36 -18.46 7.81 11.38
N ARG A 37 -19.22 8.21 10.38
CA ARG A 37 -18.89 8.04 8.97
C ARG A 37 -18.19 9.31 8.48
N LEU A 38 -16.95 9.17 8.05
CA LEU A 38 -16.15 10.23 7.44
C LEU A 38 -16.21 10.08 5.92
N HIS A 39 -16.81 11.07 5.26
CA HIS A 39 -16.64 11.27 3.83
C HIS A 39 -15.49 12.24 3.58
N LYS A 40 -14.57 11.90 2.68
CA LYS A 40 -13.47 12.78 2.25
C LYS A 40 -13.26 12.74 0.75
N SER A 41 -12.85 13.85 0.16
CA SER A 41 -12.48 13.98 -1.26
C SER A 41 -11.13 14.69 -1.40
N GLY A 42 -10.14 14.04 -2.05
CA GLY A 42 -8.82 14.67 -2.30
C GLY A 42 -7.84 14.66 -1.11
N TRP A 43 -8.19 14.03 0.01
CA TRP A 43 -7.42 14.01 1.25
C TRP A 43 -6.85 12.64 1.59
N ASN A 44 -5.62 12.60 2.14
CA ASN A 44 -5.10 11.41 2.81
C ASN A 44 -5.84 11.22 4.15
N THR A 45 -6.17 9.97 4.51
CA THR A 45 -6.82 9.65 5.79
C THR A 45 -6.08 10.25 6.98
N LEU A 46 -4.75 10.14 7.05
CA LEU A 46 -3.99 10.64 8.21
C LEU A 46 -4.05 12.16 8.34
N ASP A 47 -3.96 12.88 7.21
CA ASP A 47 -4.05 14.35 7.19
C ASP A 47 -5.44 14.82 7.65
N ALA A 48 -6.51 14.14 7.20
CA ALA A 48 -7.88 14.42 7.64
C ALA A 48 -8.05 14.15 9.15
N LEU A 49 -7.52 13.02 9.64
CA LEU A 49 -7.57 12.67 11.07
C LEU A 49 -6.82 13.69 11.94
N LEU A 50 -5.67 14.20 11.50
CA LEU A 50 -4.94 15.25 12.23
C LEU A 50 -5.74 16.55 12.33
N LYS A 51 -6.49 16.93 11.29
CA LYS A 51 -7.38 18.09 11.34
C LYS A 51 -8.55 17.88 12.29
N ILE A 52 -9.20 16.72 12.21
CA ILE A 52 -10.31 16.34 13.10
C ILE A 52 -9.85 16.28 14.57
N SER A 53 -8.70 15.65 14.83
CA SER A 53 -8.07 15.56 16.15
C SER A 53 -7.85 16.95 16.77
N LYS A 54 -7.25 17.87 16.00
CA LYS A 54 -7.00 19.25 16.46
C LYS A 54 -8.30 20.01 16.75
N GLU A 55 -9.28 19.95 15.86
CA GLU A 55 -10.57 20.63 16.02
C GLU A 55 -11.35 20.09 17.22
N SER A 56 -11.31 18.78 17.41
CA SER A 56 -12.05 18.08 18.45
C SER A 56 -11.34 18.12 19.81
N LYS A 57 -10.07 18.55 19.85
CA LYS A 57 -9.18 18.47 21.03
C LYS A 57 -9.08 17.03 21.58
N VAL A 58 -8.92 16.07 20.67
CA VAL A 58 -8.81 14.63 20.95
C VAL A 58 -7.49 14.13 20.38
N SER A 59 -6.74 13.30 21.10
CA SER A 59 -5.51 12.71 20.55
C SER A 59 -5.83 11.81 19.36
N ILE A 60 -4.98 11.78 18.33
CA ILE A 60 -5.17 10.89 17.19
C ILE A 60 -5.21 9.41 17.61
N SER A 61 -4.53 9.04 18.70
CA SER A 61 -4.55 7.69 19.26
C SER A 61 -5.90 7.29 19.87
N GLU A 62 -6.77 8.26 20.18
CA GLU A 62 -8.13 8.02 20.68
C GLU A 62 -9.14 7.87 19.53
N ILE A 63 -8.72 8.05 18.28
CA ILE A 63 -9.57 7.91 17.09
C ILE A 63 -9.26 6.57 16.42
N GLY A 64 -10.15 5.60 16.60
CA GLY A 64 -10.07 4.30 15.92
C GLY A 64 -10.52 4.39 14.46
N TYR A 65 -9.88 3.63 13.58
CA TYR A 65 -10.24 3.49 12.16
C TYR A 65 -9.73 2.15 11.61
N ALA A 66 -10.39 1.61 10.58
CA ALA A 66 -10.10 0.26 10.06
C ALA A 66 -8.98 0.23 9.00
N GLY A 67 -8.64 1.37 8.41
CA GLY A 67 -7.57 1.44 7.43
C GLY A 67 -7.43 2.80 6.79
N LYS A 68 -6.35 2.96 6.00
CA LYS A 68 -6.13 4.16 5.18
C LYS A 68 -6.87 4.00 3.86
N LYS A 69 -7.41 5.10 3.33
CA LYS A 69 -8.04 5.14 2.01
C LYS A 69 -7.30 6.10 1.09
N ASP A 70 -7.42 5.86 -0.22
CA ASP A 70 -6.76 6.64 -1.26
C ASP A 70 -7.03 8.15 -1.15
N ARG A 71 -6.01 8.95 -1.48
CA ARG A 71 -6.12 10.41 -1.55
C ARG A 71 -6.92 10.86 -2.78
N HIS A 72 -6.63 10.27 -3.94
CA HIS A 72 -7.24 10.61 -5.23
C HIS A 72 -8.53 9.82 -5.45
N ALA A 73 -9.47 9.98 -4.52
CA ALA A 73 -10.72 9.23 -4.47
C ALA A 73 -11.75 9.97 -3.60
N ASN A 74 -13.03 9.73 -3.89
CA ASN A 74 -14.11 10.00 -2.94
C ASN A 74 -14.26 8.79 -2.02
N THR A 75 -13.97 8.95 -0.73
CA THR A 75 -13.94 7.80 0.19
C THR A 75 -14.88 8.02 1.36
N SER A 76 -15.64 6.98 1.70
CA SER A 76 -16.42 6.86 2.93
C SER A 76 -15.77 5.81 3.81
N GLN A 77 -15.39 6.18 5.03
CA GLN A 77 -14.78 5.28 6.02
C GLN A 77 -15.34 5.56 7.41
N TYR A 78 -15.15 4.62 8.34
CA TYR A 78 -15.66 4.77 9.69
C TYR A 78 -14.56 5.13 10.68
N LEU A 79 -14.93 5.97 11.63
CA LEU A 79 -14.13 6.35 12.79
C LEU A 79 -14.86 5.97 14.07
N SER A 80 -14.14 5.64 15.12
CA SER A 80 -14.69 5.51 16.47
C SER A 80 -14.01 6.46 17.44
N CYS A 81 -14.77 7.11 18.31
CA CYS A 81 -14.21 7.85 19.43
C CYS A 81 -15.20 7.90 20.60
N GLN A 82 -14.70 7.92 21.84
CA GLN A 82 -15.55 8.13 23.03
C GLN A 82 -15.96 9.60 23.18
N ARG A 83 -15.21 10.52 22.58
CA ARG A 83 -15.48 11.97 22.58
C ARG A 83 -16.10 12.39 21.25
N PRO A 84 -16.89 13.48 21.24
CA PRO A 84 -17.46 13.99 20.00
C PRO A 84 -16.34 14.47 19.06
N LEU A 85 -16.47 14.12 17.78
CA LEU A 85 -15.57 14.56 16.73
C LEU A 85 -16.21 15.70 15.91
N LYS A 86 -15.37 16.62 15.43
CA LYS A 86 -15.75 17.78 14.63
C LYS A 86 -14.77 17.98 13.47
N ILE A 87 -15.28 18.59 12.40
CA ILE A 87 -14.47 19.02 11.26
C ILE A 87 -14.33 20.56 11.32
N PRO A 88 -13.13 21.12 11.06
CA PRO A 88 -12.97 22.56 10.92
C PRO A 88 -13.83 23.11 9.77
N LYS A 89 -14.50 24.24 9.99
CA LYS A 89 -15.48 24.80 9.03
C LYS A 89 -14.87 25.03 7.64
N GLU A 90 -13.60 25.39 7.57
CA GLU A 90 -12.87 25.61 6.31
C GLU A 90 -12.74 24.36 5.44
N PHE A 91 -12.92 23.16 6.00
CA PHE A 91 -12.86 21.88 5.27
C PHE A 91 -14.23 21.24 5.02
N ALA A 92 -15.34 21.90 5.36
CA ALA A 92 -16.69 21.33 5.23
C ALA A 92 -17.08 20.93 3.78
N ASN A 93 -16.44 21.53 2.78
CA ASN A 93 -16.67 21.21 1.36
C ASN A 93 -16.00 19.90 0.91
N VAL A 94 -14.99 19.43 1.65
CA VAL A 94 -14.13 18.29 1.26
C VAL A 94 -14.08 17.18 2.30
N LEU A 95 -14.53 17.47 3.52
CA LEU A 95 -14.69 16.53 4.62
C LEU A 95 -16.12 16.68 5.17
N GLN A 96 -16.80 15.56 5.37
CA GLN A 96 -18.08 15.50 6.08
C GLN A 96 -18.03 14.38 7.11
N LEU A 97 -18.58 14.65 8.29
CA LEU A 97 -18.58 13.71 9.41
C LEU A 97 -19.99 13.56 9.93
N GLU A 98 -20.49 12.34 9.88
CA GLU A 98 -21.84 12.00 10.32
C GLU A 98 -21.75 11.01 11.48
N LYS A 99 -22.50 11.25 12.57
CA LYS A 99 -22.66 10.24 13.61
C LYS A 99 -23.69 9.20 13.15
N ILE A 100 -23.30 7.93 13.12
CA ILE A 100 -24.16 6.86 12.60
C ILE A 100 -24.64 5.87 13.67
N GLY A 101 -24.01 5.88 14.85
CA GLY A 101 -24.35 4.95 15.92
C GLY A 101 -23.23 4.80 16.93
N PHE A 102 -23.15 3.63 17.55
CA PHE A 102 -22.21 3.31 18.61
C PHE A 102 -21.61 1.92 18.46
N SER A 103 -20.60 1.60 19.26
CA SER A 103 -20.04 0.25 19.38
C SER A 103 -19.47 0.02 20.79
N GLU A 104 -19.35 -1.24 21.18
CA GLU A 104 -18.69 -1.63 22.45
C GLU A 104 -17.15 -1.54 22.38
N LYS A 105 -16.59 -1.67 21.18
CA LYS A 105 -15.13 -1.67 20.92
C LYS A 105 -14.75 -0.51 20.01
N SER A 106 -13.53 0.01 20.17
CA SER A 106 -12.92 0.92 19.20
C SER A 106 -12.81 0.23 17.85
N LEU A 107 -12.94 1.00 16.77
CA LEU A 107 -12.60 0.58 15.43
C LEU A 107 -11.11 0.26 15.33
N SER A 108 -10.82 -0.87 14.71
CA SER A 108 -9.51 -1.41 14.41
C SER A 108 -9.56 -2.10 13.04
N PRO A 109 -8.42 -2.49 12.43
CA PRO A 109 -8.41 -3.13 11.12
C PRO A 109 -9.30 -4.37 11.00
N GLU A 110 -9.50 -5.11 12.10
CA GLU A 110 -10.32 -6.32 12.16
C GLU A 110 -11.83 -6.04 12.00
N ALA A 111 -12.26 -4.79 12.18
CA ALA A 111 -13.65 -4.39 11.98
C ALA A 111 -14.04 -4.23 10.50
N ASN A 112 -13.07 -4.26 9.58
CA ASN A 112 -13.29 -4.09 8.15
C ASN A 112 -13.69 -5.43 7.49
N ALA A 113 -14.92 -5.52 7.00
CA ALA A 113 -15.38 -6.65 6.21
C ALA A 113 -15.01 -6.53 4.72
N GLY A 114 -14.75 -5.32 4.23
CA GLY A 114 -14.40 -5.09 2.84
C GLY A 114 -14.59 -3.65 2.38
N ASN A 115 -14.42 -3.43 1.08
CA ASN A 115 -14.64 -2.14 0.46
C ASN A 115 -15.55 -2.32 -0.76
N ARG A 116 -16.56 -1.47 -0.86
CA ARG A 116 -17.36 -1.30 -2.07
C ARG A 116 -16.66 -0.26 -2.95
N PHE A 117 -16.35 -0.66 -4.17
CA PHE A 117 -15.77 0.22 -5.17
C PHE A 117 -16.83 0.64 -6.19
N VAL A 118 -16.84 1.91 -6.56
CA VAL A 118 -17.53 2.42 -7.75
C VAL A 118 -16.47 3.05 -8.64
N LEU A 119 -16.34 2.52 -9.85
CA LEU A 119 -15.32 2.91 -10.82
C LEU A 119 -15.99 3.45 -12.07
N ILE A 120 -15.51 4.58 -12.58
CA ILE A 120 -15.92 5.13 -13.88
C ILE A 120 -14.72 5.02 -14.83
N LEU A 121 -14.90 4.24 -15.90
CA LEU A 121 -13.95 4.18 -17.02
C LEU A 121 -14.35 5.27 -18.03
N ARG A 122 -13.47 6.26 -18.23
CA ARG A 122 -13.65 7.33 -19.21
C ARG A 122 -12.92 7.00 -20.50
N ASN A 123 -13.33 7.62 -21.61
CA ASN A 123 -12.71 7.46 -22.92
C ASN A 123 -12.57 6.00 -23.39
N LEU A 124 -13.47 5.13 -22.90
CA LEU A 124 -13.56 3.75 -23.35
C LEU A 124 -14.11 3.72 -24.78
N LEU A 125 -13.47 2.97 -25.67
CA LEU A 125 -13.94 2.87 -27.05
C LEU A 125 -15.26 2.10 -27.09
N GLU A 126 -16.22 2.57 -27.89
CA GLU A 126 -17.56 1.97 -27.95
C GLU A 126 -17.53 0.47 -28.27
N LYS A 127 -16.63 0.06 -29.17
CA LYS A 127 -16.40 -1.35 -29.52
C LYS A 127 -15.95 -2.24 -28.36
N GLU A 128 -15.45 -1.66 -27.27
CA GLU A 128 -14.93 -2.38 -26.10
C GLU A 128 -15.99 -2.57 -25.01
N ILE A 129 -17.09 -1.81 -25.04
CA ILE A 129 -18.13 -1.81 -24.00
C ILE A 129 -18.69 -3.22 -23.77
N GLU A 130 -19.03 -3.93 -24.85
CA GLU A 130 -19.63 -5.25 -24.76
C GLU A 130 -18.65 -6.29 -24.20
N SER A 131 -17.37 -6.23 -24.61
CA SER A 131 -16.34 -7.09 -24.05
C SER A 131 -16.13 -6.82 -22.55
N VAL A 132 -16.14 -5.56 -22.13
CA VAL A 132 -16.01 -5.18 -20.71
C VAL A 132 -17.20 -5.71 -19.91
N ARG A 133 -18.43 -5.52 -20.39
CA ARG A 133 -19.64 -6.03 -19.73
C ARG A 133 -19.59 -7.55 -19.53
N ASN A 134 -19.28 -8.28 -20.60
CA ASN A 134 -19.16 -9.74 -20.55
C ASN A 134 -18.08 -10.21 -19.56
N ASN A 135 -16.93 -9.51 -19.51
CA ASN A 135 -15.88 -9.83 -18.55
C ASN A 135 -16.31 -9.56 -17.09
N PHE A 136 -17.04 -8.46 -16.82
CA PHE A 136 -17.57 -8.19 -15.49
C PHE A 136 -18.62 -9.21 -15.03
N GLU A 137 -19.47 -9.69 -15.94
CA GLU A 137 -20.42 -10.77 -15.62
C GLU A 137 -19.71 -12.07 -15.26
N LYS A 138 -18.66 -12.45 -16.00
CA LYS A 138 -17.82 -13.62 -15.69
C LYS A 138 -17.17 -13.47 -14.31
N ILE A 139 -16.56 -12.31 -14.03
CA ILE A 139 -15.93 -12.02 -12.74
C ILE A 139 -16.97 -12.05 -11.61
N GLY A 140 -18.19 -11.56 -11.85
CA GLY A 140 -19.27 -11.57 -10.87
C GLY A 140 -19.71 -12.98 -10.46
N LYS A 141 -19.66 -13.95 -11.39
CA LYS A 141 -20.00 -15.36 -11.13
C LYS A 141 -18.83 -16.13 -10.50
N ASN A 142 -17.63 -15.92 -11.03
CA ASN A 142 -16.50 -16.82 -10.80
C ASN A 142 -15.38 -16.20 -9.96
N GLY A 143 -15.51 -14.92 -9.61
CA GLY A 143 -14.48 -14.15 -8.94
C GLY A 143 -13.32 -13.80 -9.87
N PHE A 144 -12.17 -13.51 -9.26
CA PHE A 144 -10.92 -13.26 -9.96
C PHE A 144 -9.76 -13.74 -9.09
N ILE A 145 -8.60 -13.93 -9.69
CA ILE A 145 -7.40 -14.36 -8.97
C ILE A 145 -6.90 -13.21 -8.08
N ASN A 146 -6.77 -13.46 -6.78
CA ASN A 146 -6.42 -12.45 -5.79
C ASN A 146 -4.93 -12.05 -5.77
N TYR A 147 -4.40 -11.60 -6.91
CA TYR A 147 -3.01 -11.15 -7.05
C TYR A 147 -2.69 -9.95 -6.17
N TYR A 148 -1.48 -9.97 -5.60
CA TYR A 148 -0.87 -8.79 -5.01
C TYR A 148 -0.38 -7.85 -6.12
N ASP A 149 -0.71 -6.57 -5.99
CA ASP A 149 -0.37 -5.55 -6.97
C ASP A 149 1.03 -4.96 -6.77
N SER A 150 1.43 -4.04 -7.67
CA SER A 150 2.72 -3.36 -7.56
C SER A 150 2.90 -2.50 -6.31
N GLN A 151 1.81 -2.07 -5.65
CA GLN A 151 1.89 -1.31 -4.41
C GLN A 151 2.41 -2.18 -3.26
N ARG A 152 2.13 -3.49 -3.29
CA ARG A 152 2.70 -4.46 -2.33
C ARG A 152 4.23 -4.56 -2.45
N PHE A 153 4.79 -4.30 -3.63
CA PHE A 153 6.21 -4.46 -3.93
C PHE A 153 6.93 -3.12 -4.08
N SER A 154 6.68 -2.18 -3.15
CA SER A 154 7.22 -0.80 -3.22
C SER A 154 8.74 -0.70 -3.42
N ARG A 155 9.51 -1.73 -3.02
CA ARG A 155 10.97 -1.83 -3.16
C ARG A 155 11.42 -2.83 -4.23
N PHE A 156 10.61 -3.03 -5.28
CA PHE A 156 10.98 -3.98 -6.34
C PHE A 156 12.09 -3.41 -7.24
N HIS A 157 13.25 -4.07 -7.24
CA HIS A 157 14.40 -3.77 -8.08
C HIS A 157 14.41 -4.65 -9.34
N PRO A 158 14.67 -4.12 -10.55
CA PRO A 158 14.66 -4.91 -11.79
C PRO A 158 15.59 -6.13 -11.78
N GLU A 159 16.81 -5.96 -11.26
CA GLU A 159 17.82 -7.04 -11.16
C GLU A 159 17.64 -7.92 -9.92
N PHE A 160 17.65 -7.33 -8.72
CA PHE A 160 17.62 -8.07 -7.46
C PHE A 160 16.23 -8.47 -6.96
N ARG A 161 15.16 -8.06 -7.67
CA ARG A 161 13.75 -8.24 -7.29
C ARG A 161 13.41 -7.61 -5.95
N LEU A 162 13.60 -8.31 -4.83
CA LEU A 162 13.32 -7.80 -3.48
C LEU A 162 14.60 -7.88 -2.64
N PRO A 163 14.91 -6.88 -1.79
CA PRO A 163 16.13 -6.86 -0.99
C PRO A 163 16.39 -8.15 -0.18
N ILE A 164 15.30 -8.76 0.32
CA ILE A 164 15.34 -9.99 1.12
C ILE A 164 15.92 -11.19 0.36
N PHE A 165 15.81 -11.26 -0.97
CA PHE A 165 16.39 -12.37 -1.72
C PHE A 165 17.93 -12.35 -1.68
N SER A 166 18.54 -11.17 -1.72
CA SER A 166 20.00 -11.03 -1.57
C SER A 166 20.43 -11.52 -0.19
N TYR A 167 19.68 -11.15 0.85
CA TYR A 167 19.91 -11.62 2.21
C TYR A 167 19.84 -13.14 2.34
N LEU A 168 18.81 -13.78 1.76
CA LEU A 168 18.65 -15.23 1.79
C LEU A 168 19.74 -15.98 1.01
N LYS A 169 20.37 -15.34 0.04
CA LYS A 169 21.55 -15.86 -0.70
C LYS A 169 22.87 -15.68 0.05
N GLY A 170 22.85 -15.08 1.25
CA GLY A 170 24.05 -14.80 2.05
C GLY A 170 24.73 -13.46 1.72
N ASP A 171 24.12 -12.64 0.85
CA ASP A 171 24.60 -11.30 0.48
C ASP A 171 23.82 -10.23 1.24
N ALA A 172 24.15 -10.10 2.52
CA ALA A 172 23.58 -9.10 3.41
C ALA A 172 24.05 -7.67 3.06
N GLU A 173 25.22 -7.51 2.44
CA GLU A 173 25.68 -6.20 1.95
C GLU A 173 24.71 -5.65 0.90
N THR A 174 24.41 -6.42 -0.14
CA THR A 174 23.48 -6.00 -1.19
C THR A 174 22.09 -5.78 -0.61
N CYS A 175 21.62 -6.62 0.31
CA CYS A 175 20.33 -6.39 0.99
C CYS A 175 20.31 -5.02 1.69
N LEU A 176 21.31 -4.71 2.51
CA LEU A 176 21.40 -3.43 3.22
C LEU A 176 21.46 -2.25 2.24
N LYS A 177 22.24 -2.40 1.16
CA LYS A 177 22.35 -1.39 0.09
C LYS A 177 20.99 -1.10 -0.53
N LEU A 178 20.24 -2.13 -0.94
CA LEU A 178 18.93 -1.96 -1.55
C LEU A 178 17.92 -1.35 -0.55
N ILE A 179 17.93 -1.78 0.72
CA ILE A 179 17.07 -1.20 1.77
C ILE A 179 17.31 0.30 1.92
N LEU A 180 18.56 0.75 1.88
CA LEU A 180 18.93 2.15 2.08
C LEU A 180 18.74 3.00 0.81
N THR A 181 18.84 2.41 -0.37
CA THR A 181 19.05 3.17 -1.59
C THR A 181 18.04 2.96 -2.70
N ASP A 182 17.21 1.93 -2.65
CA ASP A 182 16.24 1.72 -3.74
C ASP A 182 15.17 2.79 -3.73
N PRO A 183 14.97 3.50 -4.85
CA PRO A 183 13.87 4.44 -4.98
C PRO A 183 12.56 3.68 -5.13
N TYR A 184 11.48 4.25 -4.61
CA TYR A 184 10.12 3.74 -4.83
C TYR A 184 9.27 4.75 -5.62
N ALA A 185 8.20 4.25 -6.23
CA ALA A 185 7.29 5.07 -7.02
C ALA A 185 6.66 6.18 -6.16
N GLY A 186 6.68 7.43 -6.65
CA GLY A 186 6.15 8.59 -5.93
C GLY A 186 7.11 9.25 -4.93
N GLU A 187 8.32 8.73 -4.76
CA GLU A 187 9.33 9.37 -3.91
C GLU A 187 9.77 10.74 -4.46
N LYS A 188 9.89 11.74 -3.58
CA LYS A 188 10.31 13.12 -3.94
C LYS A 188 11.68 13.12 -4.60
N LYS A 189 11.89 14.01 -5.59
CA LYS A 189 13.15 14.13 -6.33
C LYS A 189 14.38 14.22 -5.42
N GLN A 190 14.32 15.06 -4.38
CA GLN A 190 15.41 15.21 -3.41
C GLN A 190 15.82 13.89 -2.72
N ALA A 191 14.83 13.06 -2.33
CA ALA A 191 15.10 11.78 -1.69
C ALA A 191 15.70 10.76 -2.68
N ARG A 192 15.23 10.75 -3.93
CA ARG A 192 15.81 9.93 -5.00
C ARG A 192 17.26 10.33 -5.30
N ASP A 193 17.54 11.63 -5.41
CA ASP A 193 18.89 12.14 -5.70
C ASP A 193 19.86 11.82 -4.56
N ARG A 194 19.40 11.92 -3.30
CA ARG A 194 20.17 11.51 -2.11
C ARG A 194 20.54 10.03 -2.15
N LYS A 195 19.56 9.16 -2.43
CA LYS A 195 19.78 7.71 -2.54
C LYS A 195 20.79 7.36 -3.63
N LYS A 196 20.69 7.99 -4.80
CA LYS A 196 21.70 7.85 -5.88
C LYS A 196 23.11 8.23 -5.43
N LYS A 197 23.26 9.34 -4.69
CA LYS A 197 24.55 9.73 -4.12
C LYS A 197 25.11 8.69 -3.17
N ILE A 198 24.26 8.09 -2.33
CA ILE A 198 24.67 6.99 -1.43
C ILE A 198 25.07 5.74 -2.22
N GLN A 199 24.37 5.40 -3.31
CA GLN A 199 24.74 4.27 -4.18
C GLN A 199 26.12 4.46 -4.80
N VAL A 200 26.42 5.66 -5.32
CA VAL A 200 27.71 6.00 -5.93
C VAL A 200 28.82 6.02 -4.88
N ALA A 201 28.54 6.53 -3.68
CA ALA A 201 29.49 6.60 -2.59
C ALA A 201 29.60 5.31 -1.77
N TRP A 202 28.94 4.22 -2.18
CA TRP A 202 28.93 2.96 -1.40
C TRP A 202 30.35 2.46 -1.17
N GLY A 203 30.69 2.13 0.08
CA GLY A 203 32.08 1.85 0.52
C GLY A 203 32.84 3.09 1.04
N ASN A 204 32.49 4.30 0.60
CA ASN A 204 32.98 5.55 1.20
C ASN A 204 32.03 6.03 2.29
N TRP A 205 32.15 5.42 3.47
CA TRP A 205 31.23 5.63 4.59
C TRP A 205 31.17 7.08 5.11
N SER A 206 32.28 7.82 4.99
CA SER A 206 32.32 9.26 5.34
C SER A 206 31.39 10.07 4.44
N GLN A 207 31.39 9.80 3.12
CA GLN A 207 30.47 10.45 2.19
C GLN A 207 29.03 9.98 2.39
N CYS A 208 28.78 8.68 2.58
CA CYS A 208 27.43 8.16 2.85
C CYS A 208 26.80 8.81 4.09
N LYS A 209 27.60 9.01 5.16
CA LYS A 209 27.16 9.66 6.39
C LYS A 209 26.68 11.10 6.15
N LYS A 210 27.35 11.87 5.28
CA LYS A 210 26.92 13.25 4.93
C LYS A 210 25.53 13.30 4.29
N TRP A 211 25.13 12.23 3.60
CA TRP A 211 23.83 12.14 2.91
C TRP A 211 22.79 11.35 3.71
N SER A 212 23.10 10.95 4.94
CA SER A 212 22.14 10.28 5.83
C SER A 212 20.99 11.22 6.20
N ASN A 213 19.78 10.67 6.28
CA ASN A 213 18.57 11.45 6.53
C ASN A 213 17.96 11.24 7.92
N ASN A 214 18.38 10.20 8.63
CA ASN A 214 17.84 9.87 9.94
C ASN A 214 18.93 9.30 10.88
N LYS A 215 18.57 9.11 12.16
CA LYS A 215 19.48 8.60 13.19
C LYS A 215 19.96 7.18 12.90
N LEU A 216 19.11 6.32 12.34
CA LEU A 216 19.44 4.93 12.03
C LEU A 216 20.48 4.86 10.90
N GLU A 217 20.25 5.56 9.78
CA GLU A 217 21.21 5.64 8.67
C GLU A 217 22.56 6.19 9.14
N ASN A 218 22.56 7.25 9.96
CA ASN A 218 23.77 7.80 10.56
C ASN A 218 24.55 6.76 11.37
N LYS A 219 23.84 6.00 12.21
CA LYS A 219 24.43 4.96 13.05
C LYS A 219 24.99 3.81 12.20
N ILE A 220 24.26 3.39 11.16
CA ILE A 220 24.70 2.36 10.22
C ILE A 220 26.01 2.76 9.54
N PHE A 221 26.05 3.93 8.89
CA PHE A 221 27.27 4.39 8.21
C PHE A 221 28.42 4.69 9.19
N PHE A 222 28.11 5.14 10.41
CA PHE A 222 29.12 5.30 11.45
C PHE A 222 29.75 3.95 11.84
N ASN A 223 28.95 2.91 12.07
CA ASN A 223 29.46 1.58 12.39
C ASN A 223 30.30 1.01 11.24
N LEU A 224 29.83 1.15 10.00
CA LEU A 224 30.58 0.72 8.82
C LEU A 224 31.92 1.46 8.68
N SER A 225 31.97 2.75 9.04
CA SER A 225 33.20 3.54 8.99
C SER A 225 34.30 3.10 9.97
N ARG A 226 33.96 2.30 10.99
CA ARG A 226 34.92 1.79 11.97
C ARG A 226 35.63 0.53 11.52
N GLU A 227 35.09 -0.16 10.52
CA GLU A 227 35.62 -1.42 10.01
C GLU A 227 36.24 -1.22 8.63
N LYS A 228 37.45 -1.73 8.43
CA LYS A 228 38.12 -1.66 7.12
C LYS A 228 37.43 -2.56 6.09
N ASN A 229 37.05 -3.77 6.51
CA ASN A 229 36.40 -4.78 5.68
C ASN A 229 35.17 -5.34 6.41
N PRO A 230 34.00 -4.69 6.29
CA PRO A 230 32.77 -5.17 6.91
C PRO A 230 32.39 -6.57 6.42
N THR A 231 32.03 -7.47 7.33
CA THR A 231 31.63 -8.85 6.99
C THR A 231 30.13 -8.97 6.73
N GLN A 232 29.70 -10.03 6.03
CA GLN A 232 28.28 -10.32 5.84
C GLN A 232 27.50 -10.41 7.16
N LYS A 233 28.11 -10.99 8.21
CA LYS A 233 27.52 -11.03 9.56
C LYS A 233 27.30 -9.64 10.15
N MET A 234 28.23 -8.70 9.92
CA MET A 234 28.07 -7.32 10.34
C MET A 234 26.89 -6.65 9.61
N TYR A 235 26.80 -6.81 8.29
CA TYR A 235 25.68 -6.28 7.51
C TYR A 235 24.34 -6.85 7.99
N SER A 236 24.25 -8.16 8.27
CA SER A 236 23.04 -8.76 8.86
C SER A 236 22.67 -8.12 10.19
N THR A 237 23.67 -7.86 11.05
CA THR A 237 23.44 -7.21 12.36
C THR A 237 22.95 -5.77 12.20
N LEU A 238 23.36 -5.07 11.15
CA LEU A 238 22.88 -3.73 10.83
C LEU A 238 21.46 -3.73 10.26
N ILE A 239 21.11 -4.72 9.43
CA ILE A 239 19.73 -4.90 8.91
C ILE A 239 18.74 -5.12 10.06
N LEU A 240 19.12 -5.89 11.07
CA LEU A 240 18.27 -6.15 12.24
C LEU A 240 18.03 -4.91 13.13
N GLN A 241 18.66 -3.77 12.85
CA GLN A 241 18.39 -2.50 13.54
C GLN A 241 17.23 -1.70 12.94
N PHE A 242 16.72 -2.11 11.77
CA PHE A 242 15.52 -1.51 11.19
C PHE A 242 14.29 -1.86 12.03
N PRO A 243 13.25 -1.00 12.02
CA PRO A 243 12.00 -1.31 12.69
C PRO A 243 11.43 -2.65 12.24
N GLU A 244 10.90 -3.44 13.19
CA GLU A 244 10.36 -4.78 12.92
C GLU A 244 9.31 -4.76 11.80
N GLU A 245 8.44 -3.75 11.78
CA GLU A 245 7.44 -3.55 10.73
C GLU A 245 8.06 -3.45 9.32
N GLU A 246 9.21 -2.77 9.18
CA GLU A 246 9.91 -2.68 7.89
C GLU A 246 10.49 -4.03 7.46
N LEU A 247 11.03 -4.80 8.40
CA LEU A 247 11.56 -6.14 8.14
C LEU A 247 10.45 -7.13 7.78
N LEU A 248 9.33 -7.09 8.51
CA LEU A 248 8.14 -7.89 8.22
C LEU A 248 7.54 -7.53 6.85
N MET A 249 7.59 -6.25 6.44
CA MET A 249 7.18 -5.85 5.09
C MET A 249 8.06 -6.50 4.01
N LEU A 250 9.37 -6.66 4.22
CA LEU A 250 10.25 -7.34 3.25
C LEU A 250 9.85 -8.81 3.09
N ILE A 251 9.63 -9.51 4.21
CA ILE A 251 9.21 -10.91 4.23
C ILE A 251 7.84 -11.07 3.59
N SER A 252 6.89 -10.22 3.96
CA SER A 252 5.53 -10.28 3.44
C SER A 252 5.48 -9.96 1.94
N SER A 253 6.32 -9.03 1.46
CA SER A 253 6.45 -8.76 0.02
C SER A 253 7.00 -9.96 -0.73
N MET A 254 7.95 -10.70 -0.15
CA MET A 254 8.46 -11.94 -0.74
C MET A 254 7.37 -13.02 -0.81
N GLN A 255 6.63 -13.23 0.27
CA GLN A 255 5.51 -14.17 0.29
C GLN A 255 4.46 -13.83 -0.77
N SER A 256 4.10 -12.54 -0.90
CA SER A 256 3.20 -12.05 -1.94
C SER A 256 3.72 -12.31 -3.35
N LEU A 257 5.03 -12.18 -3.57
CA LEU A 257 5.64 -12.42 -4.88
C LEU A 257 5.62 -13.91 -5.23
N ILE A 258 5.97 -14.76 -4.27
CA ILE A 258 5.92 -16.22 -4.41
C ILE A 258 4.47 -16.66 -4.66
N TRP A 259 3.49 -16.09 -3.94
CA TRP A 259 2.07 -16.38 -4.15
C TRP A 259 1.64 -16.04 -5.59
N ASN A 260 2.02 -14.87 -6.08
CA ASN A 260 1.69 -14.43 -7.44
C ASN A 260 2.26 -15.39 -8.50
N GLU A 261 3.52 -15.81 -8.34
CA GLU A 261 4.15 -16.78 -9.25
C GLU A 261 3.51 -18.16 -9.14
N PHE A 262 3.34 -18.65 -7.92
CA PHE A 262 2.77 -19.97 -7.62
C PHE A 262 1.38 -20.13 -8.24
N VAL A 263 0.47 -19.18 -8.03
CA VAL A 263 -0.89 -19.27 -8.57
C VAL A 263 -0.88 -19.23 -10.10
N SER A 264 -0.01 -18.42 -10.70
CA SER A 264 0.12 -18.36 -12.15
C SER A 264 0.60 -19.68 -12.74
N GLU A 265 1.62 -20.29 -12.14
CA GLU A 265 2.16 -21.57 -12.59
C GLU A 265 1.21 -22.74 -12.32
N LEU A 266 0.50 -22.73 -11.18
CA LEU A 266 -0.51 -23.73 -10.85
C LEU A 266 -1.64 -23.77 -11.89
N LEU A 267 -2.18 -22.62 -12.27
CA LEU A 267 -3.25 -22.56 -13.27
C LEU A 267 -2.77 -23.06 -14.64
N VAL A 268 -1.52 -22.78 -15.01
CA VAL A 268 -0.93 -23.30 -16.24
C VAL A 268 -0.74 -24.81 -16.17
N SER A 269 -0.26 -25.36 -15.04
CA SER A 269 -0.08 -26.81 -14.88
C SER A 269 -1.39 -27.59 -14.87
N GLU A 270 -2.48 -26.98 -14.40
CA GLU A 270 -3.83 -27.55 -14.43
C GLU A 270 -4.50 -27.43 -15.82
N GLY A 271 -3.78 -26.91 -16.83
CA GLY A 271 -4.29 -26.82 -18.21
C GLY A 271 -5.36 -25.74 -18.42
N CYS A 272 -5.44 -24.75 -17.52
CA CYS A 272 -6.38 -23.64 -17.69
C CYS A 272 -6.02 -22.78 -18.91
N SER A 273 -7.04 -22.28 -19.61
CA SER A 273 -6.87 -21.36 -20.73
C SER A 273 -6.86 -19.91 -20.25
N GLY A 274 -5.93 -19.11 -20.79
CA GLY A 274 -5.74 -17.75 -20.33
C GLY A 274 -4.57 -17.03 -21.00
N VAL A 275 -4.31 -15.82 -20.52
CA VAL A 275 -3.30 -14.91 -21.05
C VAL A 275 -2.27 -14.55 -19.98
N ARG A 276 -1.00 -14.46 -20.37
CA ARG A 276 0.06 -13.92 -19.50
C ARG A 276 0.20 -12.42 -19.72
N ILE A 277 -0.03 -11.64 -18.66
CA ILE A 277 0.09 -10.18 -18.68
C ILE A 277 1.39 -9.79 -17.98
N LYS A 278 2.21 -8.98 -18.66
CA LYS A 278 3.44 -8.43 -18.08
C LYS A 278 3.10 -7.36 -17.04
N THR A 279 3.54 -7.57 -15.81
CA THR A 279 3.42 -6.60 -14.70
C THR A 279 4.80 -6.08 -14.30
N LYS A 280 4.87 -5.18 -13.32
CA LYS A 280 6.14 -4.69 -12.77
C LYS A 280 6.98 -5.78 -12.11
N THR A 281 6.35 -6.83 -11.58
CA THR A 281 7.01 -7.87 -10.79
C THR A 281 7.24 -9.18 -11.55
N GLY A 282 6.74 -9.28 -12.77
CA GLY A 282 6.82 -10.47 -13.62
C GLY A 282 5.56 -10.65 -14.46
N PHE A 283 5.45 -11.77 -15.15
CA PHE A 283 4.23 -12.15 -15.85
C PHE A 283 3.25 -12.80 -14.87
N LEU A 284 1.99 -12.38 -14.91
CA LEU A 284 0.89 -13.02 -14.18
C LEU A 284 -0.09 -13.64 -15.17
N PHE A 285 -0.64 -14.80 -14.81
CA PHE A 285 -1.60 -15.51 -15.64
C PHE A 285 -3.03 -15.09 -15.31
N PHE A 286 -3.84 -14.77 -16.31
CA PHE A 286 -5.25 -14.40 -16.16
C PHE A 286 -6.10 -15.35 -16.99
N LEU A 287 -7.15 -15.90 -16.38
CA LEU A 287 -8.10 -16.79 -17.05
C LEU A 287 -8.88 -16.04 -18.14
N GLU A 288 -9.02 -16.65 -19.31
CA GLU A 288 -9.83 -16.09 -20.41
C GLU A 288 -11.31 -16.49 -20.25
N ASN A 289 -11.53 -17.70 -19.74
CA ASN A 289 -12.83 -18.19 -19.30
C ASN A 289 -12.65 -18.85 -17.94
N HIS A 290 -13.35 -18.35 -16.94
CA HIS A 290 -13.58 -19.12 -15.74
C HIS A 290 -14.59 -20.23 -16.09
N PRO A 291 -14.31 -21.51 -15.79
CA PRO A 291 -15.28 -22.59 -15.95
C PRO A 291 -16.57 -22.32 -15.16
#